data_AF-A0A6G0V8L2-F1
#
_entry.id   AF-A0A6G0V8L2-F1
#
_cell.length_a   1.000
_cell.length_b   1.000
_cell.length_c   1.000
_cell.angle_alpha   90.00
_cell.angle_beta   90.00
_cell.angle_gamma   90.00
#
_symmetry.space_group_name_H-M   'P 1'
#
loop_
_entity.id
_entity.type
_entity.pdbx_description
1 polymer ?
#
loop_
_entity_poly.entity_id
_entity_poly.type
_entity_poly.pdbx_seq_one_letter_code
_entity_poly.pdbx_strand_id
1 'polypeptide(L)'
;MSDNEFSDIEIDIESNSPMPPSVCSNSSSQVDPKLHARAQHNALERRRRDNIKDMYTSLKDEITNFNHERASRAQILSKTIDQMKELKNGVEQLEAENRELEEESESLERELQELEAAEASCRSTPERTTA
;
A
#
# COMPACT_ATOMS: atom_id res chain seq x y z
N MET A 1 -25.52 37.14 0.09
CA MET A 1 -24.43 37.34 -0.89
C MET A 1 -23.18 37.42 -0.05
N SER A 2 -22.33 36.40 -0.12
CA SER A 2 -21.11 36.32 0.70
C SER A 2 -19.94 36.54 -0.23
N ASP A 3 -19.33 37.72 -0.09
CA ASP A 3 -18.15 38.13 -0.83
C ASP A 3 -16.95 37.32 -0.34
N ASN A 4 -16.38 36.51 -1.22
CA ASN A 4 -15.19 35.73 -0.96
C ASN A 4 -14.00 36.56 -1.49
N GLU A 5 -13.38 37.34 -0.59
CA GLU A 5 -12.09 38.02 -0.81
C GLU A 5 -11.00 37.00 -1.15
N PHE A 6 -10.80 36.76 -2.45
CA PHE A 6 -9.56 36.19 -2.95
C PHE A 6 -8.54 37.33 -3.01
N SER A 7 -7.71 37.42 -1.98
CA SER A 7 -6.57 38.34 -1.98
C SER A 7 -5.55 37.86 -3.02
N ASP A 8 -5.23 38.75 -3.96
CA ASP A 8 -4.15 38.59 -4.92
C ASP A 8 -2.81 38.46 -4.17
N ILE A 9 -2.27 37.24 -4.15
CA ILE A 9 -0.90 36.99 -3.69
C ILE A 9 0.01 37.31 -4.88
N GLU A 10 0.56 38.52 -4.91
CA GLU A 10 1.69 38.84 -5.77
C GLU A 10 2.93 38.08 -5.26
N ILE A 11 3.38 37.10 -6.04
CA ILE A 11 4.64 36.40 -5.78
C ILE A 11 5.76 37.27 -6.37
N ASP A 12 6.41 38.05 -5.52
CA ASP A 12 7.62 38.81 -5.86
C ASP A 12 8.81 37.85 -5.96
N ILE A 13 9.18 37.45 -7.17
CA ILE A 13 10.38 36.62 -7.41
C ILE A 13 11.55 37.57 -7.64
N GLU A 14 12.10 38.09 -6.55
CA GLU A 14 13.37 38.83 -6.56
C GLU A 14 14.54 37.83 -6.70
N SER A 15 14.79 37.36 -7.92
CA SER A 15 15.96 36.52 -8.23
C SER A 15 17.21 37.37 -8.48
N ASN A 16 17.85 37.81 -7.39
CA ASN A 16 19.22 38.31 -7.45
C ASN A 16 20.19 37.13 -7.57
N SER A 17 20.64 36.80 -8.79
CA SER A 17 21.80 35.92 -9.01
C SER A 17 22.64 36.40 -10.19
N PRO A 18 23.99 36.38 -10.09
CA PRO A 18 24.85 37.08 -11.03
C PRO A 18 24.97 36.32 -12.35
N MET A 19 24.72 37.02 -13.46
CA MET A 19 24.89 36.55 -14.83
C MET A 19 26.38 36.20 -15.12
N PRO A 20 26.72 35.03 -15.72
CA PRO A 20 28.04 34.81 -16.27
C PRO A 20 28.22 35.54 -17.61
N PRO A 21 29.43 35.98 -17.99
CA PRO A 21 29.65 36.79 -19.17
C PRO A 21 29.46 35.96 -20.44
N SER A 22 28.74 36.58 -21.35
CA SER A 22 28.42 36.19 -22.72
C SER A 22 29.63 35.65 -23.50
N VAL A 23 29.53 34.40 -23.96
CA VAL A 23 30.22 33.93 -25.18
C VAL A 23 29.14 33.49 -26.16
N CYS A 24 28.68 34.45 -26.96
CA CYS A 24 27.76 34.24 -28.06
C CYS A 24 28.46 33.47 -29.19
N SER A 25 28.28 32.16 -29.27
CA SER A 25 28.48 31.43 -30.53
C SER A 25 27.18 31.39 -31.30
N ASN A 26 27.14 32.30 -32.27
CA ASN A 26 26.21 32.47 -33.37
C ASN A 26 25.52 31.17 -33.84
N SER A 27 24.22 31.08 -33.60
CA SER A 27 23.27 30.22 -34.33
C SER A 27 21.89 30.85 -34.17
N SER A 28 21.46 31.55 -35.20
CA SER A 28 20.14 32.16 -35.37
C SER A 28 19.03 31.14 -35.19
N SER A 29 18.53 31.02 -33.97
CA SER A 29 17.21 30.46 -33.66
C SER A 29 16.70 31.24 -32.46
N GLN A 30 16.08 32.39 -32.75
CA GLN A 30 15.22 33.10 -31.80
C GLN A 30 14.03 32.16 -31.50
N VAL A 31 14.24 31.16 -30.65
CA VAL A 31 13.17 30.31 -30.15
C VAL A 31 12.34 31.17 -29.23
N ASP A 32 11.13 31.52 -29.66
CA ASP A 32 10.19 32.28 -28.84
C ASP A 32 10.19 31.71 -27.41
N PRO A 33 10.47 32.52 -26.37
CA PRO A 33 10.52 32.04 -24.98
C PRO A 33 9.24 31.28 -24.57
N LYS A 34 8.10 31.67 -25.16
CA LYS A 34 6.80 30.99 -25.00
C LYS A 34 6.79 29.57 -25.59
N LEU A 35 7.45 29.33 -26.73
CA LEU A 35 7.60 28.01 -27.32
C LEU A 35 8.52 27.13 -26.46
N HIS A 36 9.59 27.70 -25.90
CA HIS A 36 10.49 26.98 -25.01
C HIS A 36 9.78 26.54 -23.71
N ALA A 37 9.00 27.44 -23.08
CA ALA A 37 8.20 27.11 -21.90
C ALA A 37 7.16 25.99 -22.17
N ARG A 38 6.47 26.05 -23.32
CA ARG A 38 5.53 24.99 -23.74
C ARG A 38 6.24 23.65 -23.97
N ALA A 39 7.43 23.67 -24.58
CA ALA A 39 8.21 22.45 -24.81
C ALA A 39 8.66 21.80 -23.50
N GLN A 40 9.16 22.60 -22.54
CA GLN A 40 9.52 22.12 -21.20
C GLN A 40 8.32 21.51 -20.47
N HIS A 41 7.17 22.21 -20.47
CA HIS A 41 5.93 21.70 -19.88
C HIS A 41 5.49 20.36 -20.51
N ASN A 42 5.54 20.24 -21.83
CA ASN A 42 5.21 19.00 -22.54
C ASN A 42 6.17 17.85 -22.20
N ALA A 43 7.46 18.15 -22.02
CA ALA A 43 8.45 17.17 -21.61
C ALA A 43 8.17 16.67 -20.18
N LEU A 44 7.87 17.58 -19.25
CA LEU A 44 7.52 17.22 -17.87
C LEU A 44 6.27 16.34 -17.83
N GLU A 45 5.22 16.69 -18.57
CA GLU A 45 3.99 15.91 -18.59
C GLU A 45 4.17 14.53 -19.25
N ARG A 46 5.08 14.38 -20.23
CA ARG A 46 5.45 13.05 -20.75
C ARG A 46 6.07 12.20 -19.65
N ARG A 47 7.04 12.73 -18.91
CA ARG A 47 7.66 12.03 -17.78
C ARG A 47 6.63 11.65 -16.72
N ARG A 48 5.69 12.54 -16.40
CA ARG A 48 4.59 12.25 -15.45
C ARG A 48 3.73 11.08 -15.94
N ARG A 49 3.34 11.07 -17.22
CA ARG A 49 2.53 9.99 -17.81
C ARG A 49 3.26 8.65 -17.85
N ASP A 50 4.57 8.65 -18.11
CA ASP A 50 5.36 7.42 -18.11
C ASP A 50 5.51 6.87 -16.68
N ASN A 51 5.78 7.73 -15.69
CA ASN A 51 5.78 7.31 -14.29
C ASN A 51 4.43 6.71 -13.86
N ILE A 52 3.30 7.32 -14.24
CA ILE A 52 1.97 6.75 -13.97
C ILE A 52 1.80 5.41 -14.67
N LYS A 53 2.24 5.27 -15.91
CA LYS A 53 2.17 4.01 -16.65
C LYS A 53 2.95 2.92 -15.94
N ASP A 54 4.16 3.22 -15.47
CA ASP A 54 5.00 2.28 -14.73
C ASP A 54 4.32 1.85 -13.43
N MET A 55 3.72 2.79 -12.67
CA MET A 55 2.94 2.45 -11.48
C MET A 55 1.76 1.51 -11.79
N TYR A 56 1.05 1.70 -12.91
CA TYR A 56 -0.02 0.77 -13.33
C TYR A 56 0.52 -0.61 -13.71
N THR A 57 1.71 -0.68 -14.32
CA THR A 57 2.38 -1.95 -14.63
C THR A 57 2.76 -2.67 -13.34
N SER A 58 3.43 -1.99 -12.40
CA SER A 58 3.77 -2.59 -11.10
C SER A 58 2.53 -3.03 -10.33
N LEU A 59 1.48 -2.20 -10.30
CA LEU A 59 0.22 -2.57 -9.65
C LEU A 59 -0.42 -3.81 -10.28
N LYS A 60 -0.36 -3.93 -11.61
CA LYS A 60 -0.88 -5.09 -12.33
C LYS A 60 -0.18 -6.39 -11.90
N ASP A 61 1.14 -6.33 -11.71
CA ASP A 61 1.96 -7.49 -11.38
C ASP A 61 1.71 -7.98 -9.92
N GLU A 62 1.29 -7.10 -9.02
CA GLU A 62 0.90 -7.45 -7.64
C GLU A 62 -0.48 -8.13 -7.54
N ILE A 63 -1.29 -8.09 -8.61
CA ILE A 63 -2.63 -8.70 -8.60
C ILE A 63 -2.51 -10.20 -8.89
N THR A 64 -2.94 -11.02 -7.94
CA THR A 64 -2.91 -12.48 -8.06
C THR A 64 -3.77 -12.95 -9.23
N ASN A 65 -3.24 -13.91 -10.01
CA ASN A 65 -3.93 -14.54 -11.16
C ASN A 65 -4.40 -13.58 -12.27
N PHE A 66 -3.83 -12.38 -12.35
CA PHE A 66 -4.22 -11.39 -13.35
C PHE A 66 -3.45 -11.53 -14.68
N ASN A 67 -3.71 -12.62 -15.40
CA ASN A 67 -3.00 -13.00 -16.64
C ASN A 67 -3.39 -12.20 -17.90
N HIS A 68 -4.00 -11.01 -17.77
CA HIS A 68 -4.38 -10.22 -18.93
C HIS A 68 -3.22 -9.33 -19.40
N GLU A 69 -2.49 -9.78 -20.42
CA GLU A 69 -1.39 -9.05 -21.05
C GLU A 69 -1.80 -7.61 -21.45
N ARG A 70 -3.06 -7.40 -21.86
CA ARG A 70 -3.63 -6.10 -22.26
C ARG A 70 -4.75 -5.61 -21.33
N ALA A 71 -4.55 -5.69 -20.02
CA ALA A 71 -5.49 -5.13 -19.05
C ALA A 71 -5.63 -3.60 -19.19
N SER A 72 -6.87 -3.11 -19.17
CA SER A 72 -7.14 -1.66 -19.12
C SER A 72 -6.89 -1.09 -17.72
N ARG A 73 -6.61 0.22 -17.62
CA ARG A 73 -6.43 0.90 -16.32
C ARG A 73 -7.63 0.71 -15.39
N ALA A 74 -8.84 0.80 -15.93
CA ALA A 74 -10.06 0.58 -15.14
C ALA A 74 -10.16 -0.85 -14.59
N GLN A 75 -9.76 -1.86 -15.38
CA GLN A 75 -9.74 -3.24 -14.91
C GLN A 75 -8.68 -3.46 -13.83
N ILE A 76 -7.47 -2.88 -13.98
CA ILE A 76 -6.42 -2.96 -12.96
C ILE A 76 -6.94 -2.39 -11.63
N LEU A 77 -7.57 -1.21 -11.66
CA LEU A 77 -8.15 -0.60 -10.45
C LEU A 77 -9.26 -1.45 -9.85
N SER A 78 -10.21 -1.92 -10.68
CA SER A 78 -11.32 -2.75 -10.20
C SER A 78 -10.82 -4.04 -9.55
N LYS A 79 -9.87 -4.74 -10.18
CA LYS A 79 -9.32 -5.98 -9.64
C LYS A 79 -8.47 -5.78 -8.40
N THR A 80 -7.72 -4.69 -8.32
CA THR A 80 -7.03 -4.31 -7.08
C THR A 80 -8.02 -4.13 -5.94
N ILE A 81 -9.14 -3.42 -6.17
CA ILE A 81 -10.17 -3.21 -5.15
C ILE A 81 -10.80 -4.53 -4.72
N ASP A 82 -11.09 -5.42 -5.67
CA ASP A 82 -11.67 -6.74 -5.37
C ASP A 82 -10.70 -7.57 -4.52
N GLN A 83 -9.43 -7.66 -4.91
CA GLN A 83 -8.40 -8.39 -4.16
C GLN A 83 -8.19 -7.80 -2.76
N MET A 84 -8.19 -6.47 -2.61
CA MET A 84 -8.10 -5.85 -1.28
C MET A 84 -9.28 -6.23 -0.38
N LYS A 85 -10.49 -6.34 -0.92
CA LYS A 85 -11.66 -6.78 -0.15
C LYS A 85 -11.55 -8.25 0.21
N GLU A 86 -11.12 -9.09 -0.72
CA GLU A 86 -10.91 -10.52 -0.49
C GLU A 86 -9.86 -10.76 0.59
N LEU A 87 -8.72 -10.07 0.51
CA LEU A 87 -7.66 -10.16 1.53
C LEU A 87 -8.15 -9.70 2.90
N LYS A 88 -8.93 -8.61 2.98
CA LYS A 88 -9.51 -8.15 4.26
C LYS A 88 -10.45 -9.19 4.86
N ASN A 89 -11.36 -9.73 4.07
CA ASN A 89 -12.27 -10.78 4.52
C ASN A 89 -11.51 -12.04 4.93
N GLY A 90 -10.44 -12.40 4.21
CA GLY A 90 -9.60 -13.55 4.55
C GLY A 90 -8.86 -13.36 5.87
N VAL A 91 -8.36 -12.15 6.15
CA VAL A 91 -7.77 -11.81 7.46
C VAL A 91 -8.80 -11.97 8.57
N GLU A 92 -10.01 -11.41 8.40
CA GLU A 92 -11.09 -11.53 9.40
C GLU A 92 -11.49 -13.00 9.67
N GLN A 93 -11.52 -13.83 8.62
CA GLN A 93 -11.80 -15.26 8.74
C GLN A 93 -10.67 -16.00 9.48
N LEU A 94 -9.41 -15.78 9.11
CA LEU A 94 -8.26 -16.39 9.78
C LEU A 94 -8.16 -15.96 11.25
N GLU A 95 -8.50 -14.71 11.57
CA GLU A 95 -8.57 -14.25 12.95
C GLU A 95 -9.70 -14.92 13.73
N ALA A 96 -10.85 -15.21 13.10
CA ALA A 96 -11.92 -15.97 13.73
C ALA A 96 -11.53 -17.42 13.96
N GLU A 97 -10.94 -18.08 12.96
CA GLU A 97 -10.44 -19.45 13.05
C GLU A 97 -9.37 -19.58 14.13
N ASN A 98 -8.41 -18.64 14.21
CA ASN A 98 -7.42 -18.65 15.28
C ASN A 98 -8.05 -18.56 16.67
N ARG A 99 -9.07 -17.71 16.87
CA ARG A 99 -9.77 -17.62 18.16
C ARG A 99 -10.47 -18.93 18.52
N GLU A 100 -11.15 -19.54 17.55
CA GLU A 100 -11.83 -20.83 17.77
C GLU A 100 -10.82 -21.93 18.12
N LEU A 101 -9.67 -21.97 17.42
CA LEU A 101 -8.60 -22.92 17.72
C LEU A 101 -7.94 -22.68 19.08
N GLU A 102 -7.76 -21.43 19.48
CA GLU A 102 -7.25 -21.07 20.81
C GLU A 102 -8.22 -21.55 21.91
N GLU A 103 -9.53 -21.32 21.75
CA GLU A 103 -10.56 -21.79 22.68
C GLU A 103 -10.61 -23.33 22.76
N GLU A 104 -10.49 -24.03 21.62
CA GLU A 104 -10.43 -25.48 21.57
C GLU A 104 -9.16 -26.01 22.28
N SER A 105 -8.01 -25.39 22.02
CA SER A 105 -6.74 -25.74 22.67
C SER A 105 -6.83 -25.57 24.18
N GLU A 106 -7.36 -24.45 24.67
CA GLU A 106 -7.57 -24.23 26.10
C GLU A 106 -8.51 -25.26 26.73
N SER A 107 -9.58 -25.65 26.02
CA SER A 107 -10.52 -26.67 26.50
C SER A 107 -9.84 -28.03 26.63
N LEU A 108 -9.07 -28.43 25.63
CA LEU A 108 -8.35 -29.70 25.62
C LEU A 108 -7.24 -29.73 26.68
N GLU A 109 -6.53 -28.62 26.90
CA GLU A 109 -5.53 -28.50 27.97
C GLU A 109 -6.15 -28.65 29.35
N ARG A 110 -7.34 -28.06 29.59
CA ARG A 110 -8.07 -28.26 30.85
C ARG A 110 -8.47 -29.72 31.06
N GLU A 111 -9.02 -30.37 30.03
CA GLU A 111 -9.40 -31.78 30.10
C GLU A 111 -8.20 -32.68 30.41
N LEU A 112 -7.06 -32.44 29.75
CA LEU A 112 -5.81 -33.16 30.04
C LEU A 112 -5.37 -32.96 31.49
N GLN A 113 -5.41 -31.72 32.00
CA GLN A 113 -5.03 -31.43 33.38
C GLN A 113 -5.94 -32.15 34.40
N GLU A 114 -7.25 -32.21 34.14
CA GLU A 114 -8.21 -32.93 34.99
C GLU A 114 -7.94 -34.44 34.99
N LEU A 115 -7.66 -35.02 33.82
CA LEU A 115 -7.32 -36.43 33.69
C LEU A 115 -6.00 -36.77 34.39
N GLU A 116 -4.96 -35.95 34.23
CA GLU A 116 -3.67 -36.11 34.90
C GLU A 116 -3.83 -36.02 36.44
N ALA A 117 -4.65 -35.09 36.93
CA ALA A 117 -4.95 -34.97 38.36
C ALA A 117 -5.70 -36.19 38.90
N ALA A 118 -6.67 -36.73 38.14
CA ALA A 118 -7.40 -37.93 38.50
C ALA A 118 -6.48 -39.17 38.51
N GLU A 119 -5.58 -39.30 37.53
CA GLU A 119 -4.58 -40.37 37.49
C GLU A 119 -3.63 -40.30 38.68
N ALA A 120 -3.08 -39.12 38.97
CA ALA A 120 -2.19 -38.89 40.11
C ALA A 120 -2.88 -39.23 41.44
N SER A 121 -4.16 -38.85 41.59
CA SER A 121 -4.97 -39.17 42.76
C SER A 121 -5.17 -40.69 42.91
N CYS A 122 -5.52 -41.40 41.83
CA CYS A 122 -5.74 -42.85 41.85
C CYS A 122 -4.45 -43.64 42.18
N ARG A 123 -3.32 -43.22 41.61
CA ARG A 123 -2.00 -43.84 41.82
C ARG A 123 -1.45 -43.62 43.23
N SER A 124 -1.95 -42.61 43.95
CA SER A 124 -1.50 -42.28 45.31
C SER A 124 -2.17 -43.10 46.42
N THR A 125 -3.13 -43.98 46.10
CA THR A 125 -3.76 -44.86 47.10
C THR A 125 -2.76 -45.94 47.56
N PRO A 126 -2.25 -45.91 48.81
CA PRO A 126 -1.37 -46.97 49.29
C PRO A 126 -2.21 -48.23 49.52
N GLU A 127 -1.74 -49.36 49.01
CA GLU A 127 -2.27 -50.67 49.34
C GLU A 127 -2.39 -50.81 50.86
N ARG A 128 -3.62 -51.06 51.33
CA ARG A 128 -3.92 -51.47 52.70
C ARG A 128 -3.10 -52.74 52.99
N THR A 129 -1.98 -52.57 53.69
CA THR A 129 -1.29 -53.69 54.33
C THR A 129 -2.10 -54.08 55.56
N THR A 130 -2.99 -55.07 55.40
CA THR A 130 -3.56 -55.82 56.51
C THR A 130 -2.70 -57.06 56.74
N ALA A 131 -1.96 -57.08 57.85
CA ALA A 131 -1.47 -58.29 58.51
C ALA A 131 -1.24 -58.00 59.99
#